data_AF-A0A9E5CSD9-F1
#
_entry.id   AF-A0A9E5CSD9-F1
#
_cell.length_a   1.000
_cell.length_b   1.000
_cell.length_c   1.000
_cell.angle_alpha   90.00
_cell.angle_beta   90.00
_cell.angle_gamma   90.00
#
_symmetry.space_group_name_H-M   'P 1'
#
loop_
_entity.id
_entity.type
_entity.pdbx_description
1 polymer ?
#
loop_
_entity_poly.entity_id
_entity_poly.type
_entity_poly.pdbx_seq_one_letter_code
_entity_poly.pdbx_strand_id
1 'polypeptide(L)'
;EEVGERLRRHGARAKTIALKLRYSNFNTITRQTTRGEPTDGTDEIHGEATVLLDNVVRSGDKFRLIGISCTNLEEERKEQLKLFD
;
A
#
# COMPACT_ATOMS: atom_id res chain seq x y z
N GLU A 1 1.78 -9.81 2.57
CA GLU A 1 1.85 -9.77 4.03
C GLU A 1 2.92 -8.81 4.58
N GLU A 2 4.11 -8.75 3.97
CA GLU A 2 5.28 -8.06 4.54
C GLU A 2 5.14 -6.54 4.80
N VAL A 3 4.38 -5.79 3.98
CA VAL A 3 4.35 -4.31 4.09
C VAL A 3 3.54 -3.84 5.30
N GLY A 4 2.33 -4.36 5.51
CA GLY A 4 1.50 -3.99 6.67
C GLY A 4 2.15 -4.41 7.99
N GLU A 5 2.76 -5.60 8.01
CA GLU A 5 3.51 -6.05 9.19
C GLU A 5 4.74 -5.17 9.48
N ARG A 6 5.45 -4.71 8.45
CA ARG A 6 6.56 -3.77 8.62
C ARG A 6 6.09 -2.41 9.15
N LEU A 7 4.96 -1.90 8.67
CA LEU A 7 4.35 -0.67 9.18
C LEU A 7 4.07 -0.79 10.68
N ARG A 8 3.38 -1.86 11.10
CA ARG A 8 3.12 -2.15 12.53
C ARG A 8 4.39 -2.28 13.36
N ARG A 9 5.40 -3.00 12.87
CA ARG A 9 6.69 -3.15 13.57
C ARG A 9 7.39 -1.83 13.84
N HIS A 10 7.16 -0.81 13.01
CA HIS A 10 7.74 0.52 13.17
C HIS A 10 6.77 1.52 13.80
N GLY A 11 5.59 1.08 14.27
CA GLY A 11 4.57 1.99 14.79
C GLY A 11 4.16 3.07 13.80
N ALA A 12 4.08 2.71 12.52
CA ALA A 12 3.76 3.63 11.42
C ALA A 12 2.49 3.18 10.71
N ARG A 13 1.74 4.15 10.18
CA ARG A 13 0.59 3.93 9.28
C ARG A 13 0.83 4.74 8.01
N ALA A 14 0.34 4.27 6.87
CA ALA A 14 0.58 4.90 5.57
C ALA A 14 -0.70 5.46 4.96
N LYS A 15 -0.66 6.69 4.43
CA LYS A 15 -1.78 7.26 3.67
C LYS A 15 -1.76 6.89 2.21
N THR A 16 -0.58 6.70 1.64
CA THR A 16 -0.43 6.49 0.20
C THR A 16 0.08 5.08 -0.08
N ILE A 17 -0.64 4.37 -0.94
CA ILE A 17 -0.31 3.02 -1.39
C ILE A 17 0.07 3.12 -2.86
N ALA A 18 1.27 2.68 -3.20
CA ALA A 18 1.83 2.74 -4.54
C ALA A 18 2.14 1.34 -5.07
N LEU A 19 1.59 1.05 -6.26
CA LEU A 19 1.81 -0.14 -7.05
C LEU A 19 2.84 0.15 -8.15
N LYS A 20 3.97 -0.54 -8.10
CA LYS A 20 5.02 -0.50 -9.11
C LYS A 20 4.94 -1.75 -9.98
N LEU A 21 4.82 -1.57 -11.29
CA LEU A 21 4.75 -2.65 -12.27
C LEU A 21 5.91 -2.53 -13.26
N ARG A 22 6.68 -3.59 -13.42
CA ARG A 22 7.69 -3.70 -14.48
C ARG A 22 7.26 -4.75 -15.49
N TYR A 23 7.06 -4.34 -16.73
CA TYR A 23 6.70 -5.21 -17.83
C TYR A 23 7.89 -6.05 -18.34
N SER A 24 7.59 -7.08 -19.11
CA SER A 24 8.59 -7.94 -19.79
C SER A 24 9.36 -7.25 -20.90
N ASN A 25 9.03 -6.01 -21.26
CA ASN A 25 9.83 -5.16 -22.12
C ASN A 25 10.69 -4.17 -21.31
N PHE A 26 10.80 -4.36 -19.98
CA PHE A 26 11.49 -3.50 -19.03
C PHE A 26 10.87 -2.11 -18.81
N ASN A 27 9.74 -1.77 -19.45
CA ASN A 27 8.98 -0.57 -19.12
C ASN A 27 8.45 -0.67 -17.67
N THR A 28 8.50 0.44 -16.94
CA THR A 28 8.02 0.51 -15.56
C THR A 28 6.95 1.59 -15.44
N ILE A 29 5.79 1.23 -14.88
CA ILE A 29 4.77 2.19 -14.47
C ILE A 29 4.60 2.15 -12.96
N THR A 30 4.17 3.27 -12.39
CA THR A 30 3.72 3.35 -11.00
C THR A 30 2.32 3.94 -10.98
N ARG A 31 1.45 3.35 -10.16
CA ARG A 31 0.12 3.87 -9.82
C ARG A 31 0.04 4.00 -8.32
N GLN A 32 -0.70 4.99 -7.85
CA GLN A 32 -0.84 5.21 -6.42
C GLN A 32 -2.22 5.78 -6.10
N THR A 33 -2.68 5.51 -4.89
CA THR A 33 -3.87 6.10 -4.31
C THR A 33 -3.52 6.64 -2.92
N THR A 34 -4.15 7.75 -2.54
CA THR A 34 -3.98 8.37 -1.23
C THR A 34 -5.32 8.36 -0.51
N ARG A 35 -5.35 7.78 0.68
CA ARG A 35 -6.52 7.71 1.55
C ARG A 35 -6.59 8.93 2.46
N GLY A 36 -7.81 9.24 2.92
CA GLY A 36 -8.01 10.28 3.94
C GLY A 36 -7.43 9.88 5.30
N GLU A 37 -7.61 8.62 5.68
CA GLU A 37 -7.08 8.04 6.93
C GLU A 37 -5.90 7.11 6.64
N PRO A 38 -4.83 7.14 7.47
CA PRO A 38 -3.67 6.27 7.27
C PRO A 38 -4.01 4.81 7.62
N THR A 39 -3.29 3.85 7.05
CA THR A 39 -3.47 2.42 7.33
C THR A 39 -2.16 1.66 7.43
N ASP A 40 -2.15 0.68 8.30
CA ASP A 40 -1.16 -0.39 8.44
C ASP A 40 -1.79 -1.78 8.21
N GLY A 41 -3.09 -1.82 7.86
CA GLY A 41 -3.87 -3.03 7.66
C GLY A 41 -3.44 -3.76 6.38
N THR A 42 -3.04 -5.02 6.50
CA THR A 42 -2.57 -5.82 5.36
C THR A 42 -3.64 -5.96 4.28
N ASP A 43 -4.89 -6.22 4.69
CA ASP A 43 -6.00 -6.46 3.76
C ASP A 43 -6.41 -5.17 3.02
N GLU A 44 -6.39 -4.04 3.72
CA GLU A 44 -6.68 -2.73 3.12
C GLU A 44 -5.61 -2.34 2.10
N ILE A 45 -4.32 -2.51 2.46
CA ILE A 45 -3.20 -2.25 1.53
C ILE A 45 -3.29 -3.17 0.31
N HIS A 46 -3.60 -4.45 0.53
CA HIS A 46 -3.75 -5.42 -0.55
C HIS A 46 -4.92 -5.06 -1.47
N GLY A 47 -6.10 -4.76 -0.91
CA GLY A 47 -7.29 -4.39 -1.67
C GLY A 47 -7.07 -3.18 -2.56
N GLU A 48 -6.47 -2.11 -2.02
CA GLU A 48 -6.15 -0.91 -2.79
C GLU A 48 -5.12 -1.19 -3.90
N ALA A 49 -4.10 -2.01 -3.62
CA ALA A 49 -3.12 -2.42 -4.63
C ALA A 49 -3.77 -3.25 -5.75
N THR A 50 -4.73 -4.13 -5.43
CA THR A 50 -5.50 -4.89 -6.41
C THR A 50 -6.33 -3.96 -7.30
N VAL A 51 -7.03 -2.98 -6.73
CA VAL A 51 -7.78 -1.99 -7.51
C VAL A 51 -6.85 -1.20 -8.45
N LEU A 52 -5.68 -0.78 -7.97
CA LEU A 52 -4.69 -0.10 -8.80
C LEU A 52 -4.18 -0.98 -9.95
N LEU A 53 -4.04 -2.29 -9.70
CA LEU A 53 -3.60 -3.27 -10.70
C LEU A 53 -4.68 -3.47 -11.77
N ASP A 54 -5.92 -3.71 -11.35
CA ASP A 54 -7.07 -3.96 -12.24
C ASP A 54 -7.32 -2.79 -13.20
N ASN A 55 -7.04 -1.57 -12.77
CA ASN A 55 -7.18 -0.36 -13.59
C ASN A 55 -6.12 -0.24 -14.71
N VAL A 56 -5.04 -1.00 -14.67
CA VAL A 56 -3.94 -0.89 -15.66
C VAL A 56 -3.58 -2.18 -16.36
N VAL A 57 -3.88 -3.34 -15.77
CA VAL A 57 -3.57 -4.64 -16.35
C VAL A 57 -4.49 -4.96 -17.51
N ARG A 58 -3.92 -5.53 -18.57
CA ARG A 58 -4.66 -6.04 -19.73
C ARG A 58 -4.36 -7.52 -19.95
N SER A 59 -5.30 -8.21 -20.58
CA SER A 59 -5.08 -9.59 -20.99
C SER A 59 -3.86 -9.70 -21.89
N GLY A 60 -2.95 -10.61 -21.57
CA GLY A 60 -1.68 -10.81 -22.29
C GLY A 60 -0.49 -10.01 -21.75
N ASP A 61 -0.69 -9.10 -20.78
CA ASP A 61 0.42 -8.42 -20.13
C ASP A 61 1.33 -9.41 -19.40
N LYS A 62 2.64 -9.24 -19.57
CA LYS A 62 3.66 -10.01 -18.87
C LYS A 62 4.45 -9.09 -17.96
N PHE A 63 4.49 -9.43 -16.68
CA PHE A 63 5.20 -8.67 -15.66
C PHE A 63 6.45 -9.43 -15.20
N ARG A 64 7.50 -8.66 -14.94
CA ARG A 64 8.72 -9.13 -14.26
C ARG A 64 8.78 -8.71 -12.81
N LEU A 65 8.02 -7.69 -12.44
CA LEU A 65 7.94 -7.20 -11.07
C LEU A 65 6.56 -6.61 -10.84
N ILE A 66 5.98 -6.97 -9.70
CA ILE A 66 4.82 -6.34 -9.10
C ILE A 66 5.24 -6.03 -7.67
N GLY A 67 5.32 -4.74 -7.33
CA GLY A 67 5.78 -4.29 -6.03
C GLY A 67 4.77 -3.34 -5.40
N ILE A 68 4.54 -3.49 -4.11
CA ILE A 68 3.73 -2.58 -3.31
C ILE A 68 4.67 -1.80 -2.40
N SER A 69 4.45 -0.49 -2.34
CA SER A 69 5.17 0.42 -1.44
C SER A 69 4.19 1.38 -0.79
N CYS A 70 4.50 1.76 0.44
CA CYS A 70 3.71 2.70 1.22
C CYS A 70 4.50 3.99 1.43
N THR A 71 3.85 5.13 1.24
CA THR A 71 4.42 6.47 1.44
C THR A 71 3.45 7.35 2.22
N ASN A 72 3.86 8.58 2.54
CA ASN A 72 3.12 9.48 3.41
C ASN A 72 2.79 8.79 4.76
N LEU A 73 3.88 8.38 5.43
CA LEU A 73 3.83 7.65 6.68
C LEU A 73 3.55 8.60 7.83
N GLU A 74 2.63 8.22 8.69
CA GLU A 74 2.33 8.88 9.94
C GLU A 74 2.71 7.95 11.09
N GLU A 75 3.33 8.50 12.12
CA GLU A 75 3.53 7.76 13.36
C GLU A 75 2.16 7.41 13.96
N GLU A 76 2.02 6.16 14.36
CA GLU A 76 0.90 5.70 15.15
C GLU A 76 0.98 6.37 16.53
N ARG A 77 0.34 7.54 16.65
CA ARG A 77 0.07 8.12 17.96
C ARG A 77 -0.87 7.17 18.68
N LYS A 78 -0.32 6.46 19.66
CA LYS A 78 -1.10 5.74 20.67
C LYS A 78 -1.80 6.77 21.55
N GLU A 79 -2.89 7.34 21.06
CA GLU A 79 -3.81 8.05 21.92
C GLU A 79 -4.46 7.02 22.83
N GLN A 80 -3.99 6.95 24.06
CA GLN A 80 -4.63 6.14 25.09
C GLN A 80 -6.02 6.73 25.35
N LEU A 81 -7.04 6.07 24.82
CA LEU A 81 -8.42 6.34 25.17
C LEU A 81 -8.55 6.21 26.70
N LYS A 82 -9.10 7.25 27.33
CA LYS A 82 -9.38 7.20 28.78
C LYS A 82 -10.41 6.09 28.99
N LEU A 83 -10.04 5.11 29.82
CA LEU A 83 -10.88 3.95 30.15
C LEU A 83 -12.07 4.33 31.06
N PHE A 84 -12.01 5.51 31.68
CA PHE A 84 -13.03 6.02 32.59
C PHE A 84 -13.28 7.50 32.29
N ASP A 85 -14.50 7.78 31.82
CA ASP A 85 -15.31 8.89 32.33
C ASP A 85 -16.20 8.34 33.45
#